data_AF-A0A7W1SEN1-F1
#
_entry.id   AF-A0A7W1SEN1-F1
#
_cell.length_a   1.000
_cell.length_b   1.000
_cell.length_c   1.000
_cell.angle_alpha   90.00
_cell.angle_beta   90.00
_cell.angle_gamma   90.00
#
_symmetry.space_group_name_H-M   'P 1'
#
loop_
_entity.id
_entity.type
_entity.pdbx_description
1 polymer ?
#
loop_
_entity_poly.entity_id
_entity_poly.type
_entity_poly.pdbx_seq_one_letter_code
_entity_poly.pdbx_strand_id
1 'polypeptide(L)' 'MNRLRAKIERDSGNPAFVLTVWGVGYKCRDAGDA' A
#
# COMPACT_ATOMS: atom_id res chain seq x y z
N MET A 1 -3.89 8.74 4.48
CA MET A 1 -3.03 7.71 3.87
C MET A 1 -1.69 8.26 3.37
N ASN A 2 -1.63 9.45 2.78
CA ASN A 2 -0.44 9.99 2.10
C ASN A 2 0.81 10.12 2.97
N ARG A 3 0.68 10.43 4.27
CA ARG A 3 1.85 10.55 5.18
C ARG A 3 2.49 9.20 5.54
N LEU A 4 1.73 8.10 5.48
CA LEU A 4 2.27 6.76 5.70
C LEU A 4 3.01 6.29 4.45
N ARG A 5 2.35 6.39 3.29
CA ARG A 5 2.95 6.00 2.01
C ARG A 5 4.23 6.77 1.72
N ALA A 6 4.29 8.08 1.98
CA ALA A 6 5.52 8.85 1.80
C ALA A 6 6.71 8.38 2.67
N LYS A 7 6.47 7.63 3.75
CA LYS A 7 7.53 7.12 4.63
C LYS A 7 8.00 5.71 4.26
N ILE A 8 7.13 4.88 3.68
CA ILE A 8 7.38 3.45 3.49
C ILE A 8 7.36 3.03 2.03
N GLU A 9 6.62 3.74 1.18
CA GLU A 9 6.53 3.48 -0.25
C GLU A 9 7.60 4.27 -0.98
N ARG A 10 8.26 3.63 -1.93
CA ARG A 10 9.21 4.31 -2.82
C ARG A 10 8.50 5.27 -3.78
N ASP A 11 7.32 4.88 -4.25
CA ASP A 11 6.43 5.71 -5.06
C ASP A 11 5.02 5.64 -4.47
N SER A 12 4.48 6.79 -4.07
CA SER A 12 3.13 6.88 -3.49
C SER A 12 2.01 6.62 -4.52
N GLY A 13 2.29 6.80 -5.81
CA GLY A 13 1.38 6.52 -6.92
C GLY A 13 1.30 5.04 -7.26
N ASN A 14 2.34 4.27 -6.96
CA ASN A 14 2.41 2.82 -7.18
C ASN A 14 2.79 2.09 -5.88
N PRO A 15 1.85 1.97 -4.93
CA PRO A 15 2.14 1.42 -3.60
C PRO A 15 2.45 -0.08 -3.67
N ALA A 16 3.59 -0.47 -3.12
CA ALA A 16 4.05 -1.86 -3.05
C ALA A 16 3.61 -2.55 -1.76
N PHE A 17 3.43 -1.81 -0.66
CA PHE A 17 3.09 -2.38 0.66
C PHE A 17 1.61 -2.21 1.00
N VAL A 18 1.06 -1.01 0.86
CA VAL A 18 -0.32 -0.71 1.27
C VAL A 18 -1.20 -0.54 0.05
N LEU A 19 -1.90 -1.61 -0.36
CA LEU A 19 -2.79 -1.63 -1.51
C LEU A 19 -4.16 -1.07 -1.14
N THR A 20 -4.74 -0.26 -2.03
CA THR A 20 -6.12 0.22 -1.89
C THR A 20 -7.07 -0.83 -2.47
N VAL A 21 -8.04 -1.25 -1.68
CA VAL A 21 -9.15 -2.12 -2.11
C VAL A 21 -10.42 -1.26 -2.15
N TRP A 22 -10.90 -0.98 -3.36
CA TRP A 22 -12.04 -0.10 -3.59
C TRP A 22 -13.32 -0.64 -2.93
N GLY A 23 -14.02 0.22 -2.18
CA GLY A 23 -15.24 -0.14 -1.45
C GLY A 23 -15.01 -0.90 -0.15
N VAL A 24 -13.76 -1.20 0.23
CA VAL A 24 -13.43 -1.93 1.47
C VAL A 24 -12.44 -1.15 2.33
N GLY A 25 -11.27 -0.78 1.80
CA GLY A 25 -10.22 -0.14 2.58
C GLY A 25 -8.82 -0.43 2.04
N TYR A 26 -7.92 -0.88 2.91
CA TYR A 26 -6.52 -1.13 2.55
C TYR A 26 -6.07 -2.52 2.99
N LYS A 27 -5.22 -3.16 2.18
CA LYS A 27 -4.56 -4.43 2.50
C LYS A 27 -3.05 -4.22 2.52
N CYS A 28 -2.38 -4.75 3.54
CA CYS A 28 -0.93 -4.86 3.52
C CYS A 28 -0.53 -6.07 2.68
N ARG A 29 0.43 -5.89 1.77
CA ARG A 29 1.02 -6.99 1.02
C ARG A 29 1.80 -7.89 1.98
N ASP A 30 1.53 -9.18 1.93
CA ASP A 30 2.20 -10.16 2.77
C ASP A 30 3.43 -10.74 2.06
N ALA A 31 4.37 -11.28 2.81
CA ALA A 31 5.61 -11.84 2.26
C ALA A 31 5.37 -13.07 1.37
N GLY A 32 4.19 -13.68 1.43
CA GLY A 32 3.76 -14.80 0.60
C GLY A 32 2.96 -14.44 -0.66
N ASP A 33 2.67 -13.15 -0.89
CA ASP A 33 1.98 -12.69 -2.11
C ASP A 33 2.99 -12.57 -3.28
N ALA A 34 3.48 -13.72 -3.78
CA ALA A 34 4.36 -13.85 -4.95
C ALA A 34 3.59 -14.33 -6.19
#